data_AF-A0A916BVT2-F1
#
_entry.id   AF-A0A916BVT2-F1
#
_cell.length_a   1.000
_cell.length_b   1.000
_cell.length_c   1.000
_cell.angle_alpha   90.00
_cell.angle_beta   90.00
_cell.angle_gamma   90.00
#
_symmetry.space_group_name_H-M   'P 1'
#
loop_
_entity.id
_entity.type
_entity.pdbx_description
1 polymer ?
#
loop_
_entity_poly.entity_id
_entity_poly.type
_entity_poly.pdbx_seq_one_letter_code
_entity_poly.pdbx_strand_id
1 'polypeptide(L)'
;MKHIDWLQLILLPVVIAIMFVAWFEPWVQWIVLSTGVDRAALVPPPGLMVFVLLASTFTTRYALRHTRYQRWLIVMGGWVILMGVAWLTYRLIALPAFLRNLLDWQNFIAPELIVIVATATLWWRGILIGRSRALIDENLDRTFFNGVLALGILLFINHFTRYVSPSDMLAALLVFFAMALSMLTVVNIERTRQQRSEDNSWLKRQRHWFATIFGVISAILLAALTITGIFSPDALRQILSAVGPALSTLAQAVLGLLRPIFTFLAWLVSPLLPILQLVLRALMEGILTFLRVLQQIGAQVDTQRTQEGIQSFLDSPEFVTFSRGTSIVLILIVFALLAIWAIRRSGLLTRRNSNEIRENIATRDLLRQQWQNFLARWRNFSAVSPSRYLALRGDDPRQNVRRAYQEFLEWARLRLHTRTPSQTPDRYARYIGGLYEAQHEAVDQLTALYLRARYADEPLTPAEVQTAQSALVRLQETPVIQSPLTEE
;
A
#
# COMPACT_ATOMS: atom_id res chain seq x y z
N MET A 1 -17.47 -2.88 20.37
CA MET A 1 -16.25 -3.66 20.10
C MET A 1 -15.24 -2.74 19.42
N LYS A 2 -14.02 -2.58 19.95
CA LYS A 2 -12.96 -1.80 19.25
C LYS A 2 -12.66 -2.51 17.93
N HIS A 3 -12.86 -1.84 16.81
CA HIS A 3 -12.40 -2.37 15.52
C HIS A 3 -10.89 -2.58 15.61
N ILE A 4 -10.46 -3.84 15.61
CA ILE A 4 -9.04 -4.18 15.53
C ILE A 4 -8.58 -3.71 14.16
N ASP A 5 -7.70 -2.72 14.14
CA ASP A 5 -7.09 -2.20 12.91
C ASP A 5 -6.06 -3.21 12.38
N TRP A 6 -6.56 -4.34 11.86
CA TRP A 6 -5.76 -5.40 11.25
C TRP A 6 -4.82 -4.86 10.16
N LEU A 7 -5.23 -3.78 9.48
CA LEU A 7 -4.46 -3.07 8.48
C LEU A 7 -3.18 -2.46 9.08
N GLN A 8 -3.27 -1.77 10.22
CA GLN A 8 -2.11 -1.23 10.93
C GLN A 8 -1.31 -2.31 11.68
N LEU A 9 -2.00 -3.35 12.16
CA LEU A 9 -1.41 -4.34 13.04
C LEU A 9 -0.64 -5.43 12.28
N ILE A 10 -1.11 -5.82 11.09
CA ILE A 10 -0.57 -6.93 10.30
C ILE A 10 -0.10 -6.46 8.93
N LEU A 11 -0.99 -5.86 8.12
CA LEU A 11 -0.69 -5.55 6.72
C LEU A 11 0.49 -4.57 6.58
N LEU A 12 0.44 -3.46 7.31
CA LEU A 12 1.42 -2.39 7.18
C LEU A 12 2.84 -2.84 7.60
N PRO A 13 3.05 -3.57 8.71
CA PRO A 13 4.35 -4.19 9.01
C PRO A 13 4.85 -5.15 7.93
N VAL A 14 3.97 -5.96 7.34
CA VAL A 14 4.33 -6.90 6.27
C VAL A 14 4.81 -6.15 5.03
N VAL A 15 4.07 -5.13 4.58
CA VAL A 15 4.46 -4.34 3.41
C VAL A 15 5.78 -3.60 3.68
N ILE A 16 5.99 -3.03 4.87
CA ILE A 16 7.27 -2.41 5.25
C ILE A 16 8.41 -3.41 5.26
N ALA A 17 8.19 -4.60 5.82
CA ALA A 17 9.21 -5.64 5.89
C ALA A 17 9.67 -6.07 4.49
N ILE A 18 8.72 -6.34 3.59
CA ILE A 18 9.02 -6.74 2.21
C ILE A 18 9.71 -5.59 1.47
N MET A 19 9.21 -4.36 1.58
CA MET A 19 9.83 -3.19 0.97
C MET A 19 11.27 -2.99 1.46
N PHE A 20 11.53 -3.13 2.77
CA PHE A 20 12.86 -2.98 3.34
C PHE A 20 13.82 -4.07 2.84
N VAL A 21 13.39 -5.33 2.89
CA VAL A 21 14.20 -6.46 2.44
C VAL A 21 14.48 -6.36 0.94
N ALA A 22 13.54 -5.88 0.14
CA ALA A 22 13.71 -5.76 -1.31
C ALA A 22 14.91 -4.88 -1.71
N TRP A 23 15.21 -3.79 -0.97
CA TRP A 23 16.42 -3.02 -1.24
C TRP A 23 17.64 -3.49 -0.43
N PHE A 24 17.43 -4.08 0.74
CA PHE A 24 18.53 -4.50 1.63
C PHE A 24 19.21 -5.80 1.18
N GLU A 25 18.45 -6.75 0.66
CA GLU A 25 18.95 -8.07 0.29
C GLU A 25 20.01 -8.02 -0.84
N PRO A 26 19.83 -7.23 -1.91
CA PRO A 26 20.85 -7.08 -2.95
C PRO A 26 22.18 -6.49 -2.42
N TRP A 27 22.14 -5.64 -1.39
CA TRP A 27 23.35 -5.15 -0.73
C TRP A 27 24.08 -6.26 0.02
N VAL A 28 23.35 -7.11 0.74
CA VAL A 28 23.94 -8.27 1.43
C VAL A 28 24.57 -9.22 0.41
N GLN A 29 23.86 -9.52 -0.67
CA GLN A 29 24.40 -10.33 -1.76
C GLN A 29 25.67 -9.71 -2.35
N TRP A 30 25.63 -8.43 -2.69
CA TRP A 30 26.77 -7.73 -3.28
C TRP A 30 28.00 -7.76 -2.37
N ILE A 31 27.83 -7.45 -1.07
CA ILE A 31 28.94 -7.44 -0.10
C ILE A 31 29.51 -8.86 0.07
N VAL A 32 28.65 -9.88 0.21
CA VAL A 32 29.08 -11.27 0.35
C VAL A 32 29.87 -11.72 -0.89
N LEU A 33 29.35 -11.49 -2.09
CA LEU A 33 30.02 -11.88 -3.33
C LEU A 33 31.30 -11.08 -3.60
N SER A 34 31.38 -9.82 -3.12
CA SER A 34 32.59 -9.00 -3.25
C SER A 34 33.79 -9.52 -2.47
N THR A 35 33.59 -10.46 -1.53
CA THR A 35 34.68 -11.06 -0.75
C THR A 35 35.55 -12.03 -1.56
N GLY A 36 35.18 -12.33 -2.81
CA GLY A 36 35.99 -13.16 -3.73
C GLY A 36 36.00 -14.65 -3.37
N VAL A 37 35.18 -15.08 -2.42
CA VAL A 37 35.07 -16.48 -2.04
C VAL A 37 34.18 -17.18 -3.08
N ASP A 38 34.76 -18.07 -3.90
CA ASP A 38 34.07 -18.96 -4.87
C ASP A 38 33.03 -19.90 -4.23
N ARG A 39 32.89 -19.86 -2.92
CA ARG A 39 31.76 -20.48 -2.25
C ARG A 39 30.56 -19.63 -2.59
N ALA A 40 29.55 -20.25 -3.20
CA ALA A 40 28.17 -19.79 -3.17
C ALA A 40 27.73 -19.65 -1.69
N ALA A 41 28.27 -18.63 -1.01
CA ALA A 41 27.99 -18.33 0.37
C ALA A 41 26.50 -18.02 0.38
N LEU A 42 25.76 -18.91 1.04
CA LEU A 42 24.31 -18.85 1.07
C LEU A 42 23.94 -17.52 1.74
N VAL A 43 23.53 -16.55 0.93
CA VAL A 43 22.86 -15.38 1.45
C VAL A 43 21.50 -15.86 1.95
N PRO A 44 21.04 -15.42 3.15
CA PRO A 44 19.73 -15.80 3.63
C PRO A 44 18.67 -15.50 2.56
N PRO A 45 17.76 -16.44 2.24
CA PRO A 45 16.74 -16.17 1.24
C PRO A 45 15.87 -14.97 1.70
N PRO A 46 15.37 -14.13 0.77
CA PRO A 46 14.64 -12.91 1.11
C PRO A 46 13.43 -13.19 2.02
N GLY A 47 12.76 -14.34 1.86
CA GLY A 47 11.67 -14.77 2.75
C GLY A 47 12.10 -14.93 4.22
N LEU A 48 13.32 -15.43 4.47
CA LEU A 48 13.87 -15.56 5.81
C LEU A 48 14.23 -14.17 6.38
N MET A 49 14.76 -13.26 5.57
CA MET A 49 15.00 -11.87 5.99
C MET A 49 13.70 -11.14 6.36
N VAL A 50 12.63 -11.31 5.58
CA VAL A 50 11.30 -10.77 5.91
C VAL A 50 10.79 -11.37 7.21
N PHE A 51 10.95 -12.67 7.42
CA PHE A 51 10.57 -13.33 8.66
C PHE A 51 11.32 -12.77 9.87
N VAL A 52 12.63 -12.55 9.79
CA VAL A 52 13.44 -11.93 10.88
C VAL A 52 12.90 -10.55 11.26
N LEU A 53 12.61 -9.71 10.25
CA LEU A 53 12.12 -8.35 10.47
C LEU A 53 10.69 -8.33 11.05
N LEU A 54 9.83 -9.25 10.61
CA LEU A 54 8.49 -9.41 11.18
C LEU A 54 8.53 -9.99 12.60
N ALA A 55 9.34 -11.02 12.84
CA ALA A 55 9.50 -11.64 14.14
C ALA A 55 9.99 -10.61 15.18
N SER A 56 10.99 -9.79 14.86
CA SER A 56 11.43 -8.69 15.72
C SER A 56 10.35 -7.64 15.96
N THR A 57 9.61 -7.26 14.91
CA THR A 57 8.51 -6.28 15.00
C THR A 57 7.41 -6.77 15.95
N PHE A 58 6.93 -8.00 15.77
CA PHE A 58 5.87 -8.57 16.60
C PHE A 58 6.35 -8.90 18.01
N THR A 59 7.58 -9.43 18.17
CA THR A 59 8.19 -9.66 19.49
C THR A 59 8.29 -8.36 20.28
N THR A 60 8.71 -7.28 19.63
CA THR A 60 8.82 -5.96 20.26
C THR A 60 7.45 -5.42 20.67
N ARG A 61 6.44 -5.53 19.81
CA ARG A 61 5.06 -5.13 20.13
C ARG A 61 4.49 -5.95 21.29
N TYR A 62 4.75 -7.26 21.32
CA TYR A 62 4.34 -8.14 22.39
C TYR A 62 5.06 -7.81 23.71
N ALA A 63 6.38 -7.59 23.66
CA ALA A 63 7.20 -7.21 24.80
C ALA A 63 6.79 -5.85 25.38
N LEU A 64 6.44 -4.87 24.54
CA LEU A 64 5.95 -3.56 24.98
C LEU A 64 4.60 -3.63 25.72
N ARG A 65 3.83 -4.71 25.54
CA ARG A 65 2.60 -4.95 26.31
C ARG A 65 2.88 -5.56 27.69
N HIS A 66 4.05 -6.16 27.91
CA HIS A 66 4.43 -6.85 29.15
C HIS A 66 5.63 -6.14 29.81
N THR A 67 5.36 -5.32 30.82
CA THR A 67 6.35 -4.41 31.42
C THR A 67 7.53 -5.10 32.09
N ARG A 68 7.32 -6.29 32.70
CA ARG A 68 8.34 -6.93 33.56
C ARG A 68 9.50 -7.59 32.80
N TYR A 69 9.29 -8.05 31.57
CA TYR A 69 10.27 -8.86 30.83
C TYR A 69 10.64 -8.29 29.46
N GLN A 70 10.33 -7.02 29.21
CA GLN A 70 10.47 -6.42 27.87
C GLN A 70 11.89 -6.55 27.31
N ARG A 71 12.92 -6.19 28.09
CA ARG A 71 14.32 -6.20 27.63
C ARG A 71 14.81 -7.62 27.35
N TRP A 72 14.53 -8.55 28.26
CA TRP A 72 14.93 -9.94 28.14
C TRP A 72 14.30 -10.64 26.93
N LEU A 73 13.00 -10.43 26.69
CA LEU A 73 12.32 -11.00 25.52
C LEU A 73 12.93 -10.52 24.20
N ILE A 74 13.27 -9.23 24.09
CA ILE A 74 13.85 -8.65 22.87
C ILE A 74 15.29 -9.16 22.65
N VAL A 75 16.11 -9.26 23.71
CA VAL A 75 17.50 -9.72 23.61
C VAL A 75 17.58 -11.22 23.32
N MET A 76 16.85 -12.04 24.10
CA MET A 76 16.84 -13.49 23.91
C MET A 76 16.20 -13.87 22.58
N GLY A 77 15.11 -13.20 22.18
CA GLY A 77 14.50 -13.40 20.87
C GLY A 77 15.48 -13.10 19.72
N GLY A 78 16.31 -12.07 19.87
CA GLY A 78 17.33 -11.72 18.89
C GLY A 78 18.42 -12.79 18.76
N TRP A 79 18.91 -13.31 19.89
CA TRP A 79 19.87 -14.42 19.90
C TRP A 79 19.30 -15.68 19.26
N VAL A 80 18.08 -16.07 19.61
CA VAL A 80 17.41 -17.24 19.03
C VAL A 80 17.26 -17.11 17.51
N ILE A 81 16.86 -15.93 17.03
CA ILE A 81 16.70 -15.67 15.60
C ILE A 81 18.05 -15.63 14.87
N LEU A 82 19.09 -15.02 15.45
CA LEU A 82 20.44 -15.03 14.89
C LEU A 82 20.97 -16.46 14.72
N MET A 83 20.85 -17.28 15.77
CA MET A 83 21.25 -18.69 15.73
C MET A 83 20.40 -19.49 14.73
N GLY A 84 19.10 -19.24 14.67
CA GLY A 84 18.18 -19.89 13.71
C GLY A 84 18.48 -19.55 12.26
N VAL A 85 18.80 -18.29 11.95
CA VAL A 85 19.21 -17.88 10.59
C VAL A 85 20.55 -18.49 10.24
N ALA A 86 21.55 -18.43 11.13
CA ALA A 86 22.85 -19.06 10.90
C ALA A 86 22.68 -20.57 10.66
N TRP A 87 21.84 -21.25 11.45
CA TRP A 87 21.54 -22.66 11.28
C TRP A 87 20.91 -22.95 9.90
N LEU A 88 19.83 -22.24 9.54
CA LEU A 88 19.08 -22.48 8.31
C LEU A 88 19.91 -22.18 7.05
N THR A 89 20.71 -21.11 7.10
CA THR A 89 21.51 -20.66 5.98
C THR A 89 22.74 -21.55 5.77
N TYR A 90 23.45 -21.94 6.82
CA TYR A 90 24.70 -22.70 6.72
C TYR A 90 24.55 -24.21 6.95
N ARG A 91 23.31 -24.70 7.16
CA ARG A 91 22.96 -26.13 7.34
C ARG A 91 23.91 -26.91 8.26
N LEU A 92 24.45 -26.26 9.30
CA LEU A 92 25.44 -26.83 10.20
C LEU A 92 26.56 -27.61 9.49
N ILE A 93 27.40 -26.91 8.73
CA ILE A 93 28.83 -27.18 8.89
C ILE A 93 29.08 -27.07 10.40
N ALA A 94 29.52 -28.16 11.05
CA ALA A 94 29.53 -28.32 12.51
C ALA A 94 29.90 -27.01 13.22
N LEU A 95 29.20 -26.64 14.30
CA LEU A 95 29.40 -25.37 15.03
C LEU A 95 30.88 -24.95 15.22
N PRO A 96 31.84 -25.89 15.46
CA PRO A 96 33.27 -25.57 15.49
C PRO A 96 33.85 -25.05 14.17
N ALA A 97 33.40 -25.58 13.03
CA ALA A 97 33.84 -25.14 11.70
C ALA A 97 33.24 -23.77 11.35
N PHE A 98 32.00 -23.49 11.75
CA PHE A 98 31.43 -22.14 11.63
C PHE A 98 32.25 -21.12 12.43
N LEU A 99 32.56 -21.44 13.71
CA LEU A 99 33.40 -20.59 14.54
C LEU A 99 34.82 -20.46 13.99
N ARG A 100 35.39 -21.53 13.42
CA ARG A 100 36.71 -21.50 12.77
C ARG A 100 36.70 -20.58 11.54
N ASN A 101 35.70 -20.70 10.67
CA ASN A 101 35.56 -19.82 9.51
C ASN A 101 35.34 -18.36 9.91
N LEU A 102 34.56 -18.12 10.98
CA LEU A 102 34.33 -16.77 11.51
C LEU A 102 35.61 -16.14 12.07
N LEU A 103 36.52 -16.96 12.62
CA LEU A 103 37.80 -16.55 13.18
C LEU A 103 38.95 -16.59 12.16
N ASP A 104 38.70 -17.06 10.93
CA ASP A 104 39.71 -17.16 9.89
C ASP A 104 39.83 -15.83 9.13
N TRP A 105 40.54 -14.88 9.75
CA TRP A 105 40.82 -13.54 9.23
C TRP A 105 41.79 -13.53 8.03
N GLN A 106 42.26 -14.68 7.56
CA GLN A 106 43.11 -14.74 6.36
C GLN A 106 42.36 -14.25 5.12
N ASN A 107 41.03 -14.39 5.10
CA ASN A 107 40.15 -13.69 4.18
C ASN A 107 39.66 -12.40 4.83
N PHE A 108 39.90 -11.26 4.20
CA PHE A 108 39.73 -9.91 4.76
C PHE A 108 38.41 -9.68 5.53
N ILE A 109 37.30 -10.33 5.12
CA ILE A 109 36.01 -10.36 5.84
C ILE A 109 35.32 -11.71 5.57
N ALA A 110 34.99 -12.48 6.62
CA ALA A 110 34.23 -13.71 6.48
C ALA A 110 32.76 -13.45 6.04
N PRO A 111 32.22 -14.12 5.01
CA PRO A 111 30.81 -14.02 4.61
C PRO A 111 29.82 -14.25 5.75
N GLU A 112 30.16 -15.15 6.67
CA GLU A 112 29.38 -15.48 7.86
C GLU A 112 29.19 -14.24 8.75
N LEU A 113 30.23 -13.42 8.91
CA LEU A 113 30.16 -12.19 9.68
C LEU A 113 29.20 -11.19 9.03
N ILE A 114 29.24 -11.04 7.70
CA ILE A 114 28.34 -10.16 6.95
C ILE A 114 26.89 -10.58 7.16
N VAL A 115 26.59 -11.88 7.08
CA VAL A 115 25.23 -12.42 7.30
C VAL A 115 24.76 -12.23 8.74
N ILE A 116 25.63 -12.42 9.75
CA ILE A 116 25.30 -12.13 11.15
C ILE A 116 24.97 -10.65 11.32
N VAL A 117 25.81 -9.75 10.81
CA VAL A 117 25.61 -8.29 10.90
C VAL A 117 24.33 -7.88 10.18
N ALA A 118 24.06 -8.44 9.00
CA ALA A 118 22.84 -8.18 8.25
C ALA A 118 21.58 -8.63 9.03
N THR A 119 21.63 -9.82 9.63
CA THR A 119 20.52 -10.36 10.44
C THR A 119 20.30 -9.53 11.72
N ALA A 120 21.38 -9.12 12.39
CA ALA A 120 21.32 -8.24 13.55
C ALA A 120 20.74 -6.87 13.18
N THR A 121 21.10 -6.33 12.01
CA THR A 121 20.54 -5.09 11.47
C THR A 121 19.05 -5.20 11.19
N LEU A 122 18.60 -6.30 10.59
CA LEU A 122 17.17 -6.58 10.35
C LEU A 122 16.39 -6.70 11.67
N TRP A 123 16.96 -7.40 12.65
CA TRP A 123 16.37 -7.52 13.99
C TRP A 123 16.24 -6.15 14.67
N TRP A 124 17.32 -5.35 14.66
CA TRP A 124 17.31 -3.99 15.18
C TRP A 124 16.26 -3.11 14.48
N ARG A 125 16.18 -3.18 13.15
CA ARG A 125 15.18 -2.44 12.38
C ARG A 125 13.76 -2.85 12.71
N GLY A 126 13.48 -4.14 12.87
CA GLY A 126 12.16 -4.58 13.32
C GLY A 126 11.83 -4.15 14.75
N ILE A 127 12.80 -4.02 15.66
CA ILE A 127 12.58 -3.39 16.97
C ILE A 127 12.13 -1.92 16.81
N LEU A 128 12.79 -1.15 15.94
CA LEU A 128 12.42 0.24 15.67
C LEU A 128 10.99 0.35 15.11
N ILE A 129 10.62 -0.51 14.15
CA ILE A 129 9.27 -0.59 13.58
C ILE A 129 8.24 -1.05 14.63
N GLY A 130 8.62 -1.97 15.52
CA GLY A 130 7.76 -2.45 16.59
C GLY A 130 7.46 -1.41 17.67
N ARG A 131 8.38 -0.45 17.88
CA ARG A 131 8.23 0.65 18.85
C ARG A 131 7.38 1.80 18.33
N SER A 132 7.33 2.05 17.03
CA SER A 132 6.52 3.14 16.46
C SER A 132 5.03 2.81 16.54
N ARG A 133 4.31 3.52 17.42
CA ARG A 133 2.84 3.43 17.54
C ARG A 133 2.11 4.04 16.34
N ALA A 134 2.69 5.07 15.72
CA ALA A 134 2.20 5.70 14.52
C ALA A 134 3.22 5.49 13.39
N LEU A 135 3.03 4.45 12.59
CA LEU A 135 3.89 4.15 11.44
C LEU A 135 3.63 5.09 10.25
N ILE A 136 2.73 6.08 10.38
CA ILE A 136 1.94 6.55 9.24
C ILE A 136 2.55 7.76 8.51
N ASP A 137 3.41 8.59 9.11
CA ASP A 137 3.82 9.83 8.45
C ASP A 137 5.34 9.97 8.22
N GLU A 138 6.17 10.19 9.24
CA GLU A 138 7.53 10.67 8.96
C GLU A 138 8.55 9.57 8.61
N ASN A 139 8.34 8.35 9.10
CA ASN A 139 9.32 7.27 8.89
C ASN A 139 9.17 6.57 7.54
N LEU A 140 7.99 6.62 6.91
CA LEU A 140 7.75 5.93 5.64
C LEU A 140 8.47 6.62 4.49
N ASP A 141 8.31 7.94 4.38
CA ASP A 141 8.96 8.74 3.35
C ASP A 141 10.49 8.56 3.43
N ARG A 142 11.06 8.65 4.64
CA ARG A 142 12.49 8.40 4.85
C ARG A 142 12.90 6.97 4.46
N THR A 143 12.11 5.95 4.79
CA THR A 143 12.42 4.56 4.43
C THR A 143 12.37 4.36 2.91
N PHE A 144 11.39 4.97 2.24
CA PHE A 144 11.28 4.97 0.78
C PHE A 144 12.48 5.67 0.13
N PHE A 145 12.79 6.90 0.53
CA PHE A 145 13.93 7.65 -0.03
C PHE A 145 15.26 6.92 0.20
N ASN A 146 15.47 6.37 1.40
CA ASN A 146 16.65 5.57 1.69
C ASN A 146 16.73 4.33 0.79
N GLY A 147 15.61 3.66 0.54
CA GLY A 147 15.56 2.50 -0.35
C GLY A 147 15.86 2.86 -1.81
N VAL A 148 15.28 3.96 -2.32
CA VAL A 148 15.58 4.48 -3.67
C VAL A 148 17.04 4.86 -3.80
N LEU A 149 17.59 5.59 -2.83
CA LEU A 149 18.99 6.00 -2.82
C LEU A 149 19.92 4.78 -2.74
N ALA A 150 19.63 3.83 -1.85
CA ALA A 150 20.41 2.61 -1.69
C ALA A 150 20.39 1.73 -2.96
N LEU A 151 19.23 1.55 -3.59
CA LEU A 151 19.13 0.82 -4.86
C LEU A 151 19.83 1.56 -6.00
N GLY A 152 19.71 2.89 -6.08
CA GLY A 152 20.37 3.70 -7.09
C GLY A 152 21.90 3.62 -7.00
N ILE A 153 22.44 3.74 -5.78
CA ILE A 153 23.88 3.56 -5.53
C ILE A 153 24.31 2.14 -5.87
N LEU A 154 23.55 1.13 -5.44
CA LEU A 154 23.90 -0.26 -5.71
C LEU A 154 23.85 -0.58 -7.20
N LEU A 155 22.85 -0.12 -7.94
CA LEU A 155 22.76 -0.25 -9.40
C LEU A 155 24.00 0.34 -10.08
N PHE A 156 24.41 1.54 -9.64
CA PHE A 156 25.60 2.19 -10.16
C PHE A 156 26.87 1.38 -9.90
N ILE A 157 27.10 0.92 -8.66
CA ILE A 157 28.29 0.13 -8.31
C ILE A 157 28.26 -1.26 -8.98
N ASN A 158 27.08 -1.90 -9.02
CA ASN A 158 26.89 -3.22 -9.62
C ASN A 158 27.04 -3.19 -11.15
N HIS A 159 26.83 -2.03 -11.79
CA HIS A 159 27.12 -1.87 -13.22
C HIS A 159 28.59 -2.18 -13.56
N PHE A 160 29.51 -1.79 -12.68
CA PHE A 160 30.95 -2.00 -12.87
C PHE A 160 31.43 -3.37 -12.39
N THR A 161 30.86 -3.87 -11.29
CA THR A 161 31.34 -5.10 -10.62
C THR A 161 30.59 -6.37 -11.05
N ARG A 162 29.31 -6.24 -11.43
CA ARG A 162 28.42 -7.32 -11.87
C ARG A 162 28.30 -8.50 -10.88
N TYR A 163 28.45 -8.25 -9.58
CA TYR A 163 28.32 -9.29 -8.55
C TYR A 163 26.88 -9.76 -8.40
N VAL A 164 25.90 -8.87 -8.45
CA VAL A 164 24.47 -9.23 -8.39
C VAL A 164 23.93 -9.38 -9.80
N SER A 165 23.21 -10.47 -10.06
CA SER A 165 22.64 -10.73 -11.38
C SER A 165 21.63 -9.62 -11.77
N PRO A 166 21.55 -9.24 -13.07
CA PRO A 166 20.57 -8.26 -13.51
C PRO A 166 19.12 -8.64 -13.18
N SER A 167 18.78 -9.95 -13.22
CA SER A 167 17.46 -10.46 -12.88
C SER A 167 17.12 -10.27 -11.41
N ASP A 168 18.07 -10.52 -10.50
CA ASP A 168 17.84 -10.36 -9.04
C ASP A 168 17.70 -8.88 -8.68
N MET A 169 18.55 -8.03 -9.25
CA MET A 169 18.48 -6.58 -9.06
C MET A 169 17.16 -5.99 -9.54
N LEU A 170 16.69 -6.45 -10.71
CA LEU A 170 15.41 -6.05 -11.25
C LEU A 170 14.25 -6.57 -10.37
N ALA A 171 14.28 -7.83 -9.95
CA ALA A 171 13.26 -8.40 -9.08
C ALA A 171 13.14 -7.60 -7.77
N ALA A 172 14.27 -7.27 -7.15
CA ALA A 172 14.37 -6.38 -6.00
C ALA A 172 13.74 -5.01 -6.26
N LEU A 173 14.07 -4.38 -7.40
CA LEU A 173 13.53 -3.08 -7.79
C LEU A 173 12.01 -3.13 -7.97
N LEU A 174 11.49 -4.14 -8.70
CA LEU A 174 10.06 -4.31 -8.93
C LEU A 174 9.30 -4.57 -7.63
N VAL A 175 9.82 -5.46 -6.76
CA VAL A 175 9.21 -5.74 -5.45
C VAL A 175 9.24 -4.49 -4.57
N PHE A 176 10.35 -3.76 -4.54
CA PHE A 176 10.48 -2.52 -3.78
C PHE A 176 9.42 -1.49 -4.20
N PHE A 177 9.32 -1.18 -5.49
CA PHE A 177 8.35 -0.19 -5.98
C PHE A 177 6.90 -0.66 -5.82
N ALA A 178 6.63 -1.95 -6.07
CA ALA A 178 5.29 -2.51 -5.87
C ALA A 178 4.85 -2.40 -4.40
N MET A 179 5.74 -2.70 -3.45
CA MET A 179 5.46 -2.59 -2.02
C MET A 179 5.38 -1.13 -1.55
N ALA A 180 6.23 -0.24 -2.06
CA ALA A 180 6.18 1.19 -1.77
C ALA A 180 4.86 1.83 -2.22
N LEU A 181 4.41 1.51 -3.43
CA LEU A 181 3.12 1.98 -3.93
C LEU A 181 1.96 1.38 -3.14
N SER A 182 2.00 0.07 -2.85
CA SER A 182 1.01 -0.59 -1.98
C SER A 182 0.94 0.08 -0.61
N MET A 183 2.08 0.40 -0.02
CA MET A 183 2.17 1.09 1.28
C MET A 183 1.55 2.48 1.23
N LEU A 184 1.88 3.30 0.23
CA LEU A 184 1.34 4.65 0.06
C LEU A 184 -0.19 4.61 -0.06
N THR A 185 -0.71 3.58 -0.72
CA THR A 185 -2.15 3.38 -0.85
C THR A 185 -2.77 3.02 0.50
N VAL A 186 -2.22 2.05 1.23
CA VAL A 186 -2.67 1.67 2.57
C VAL A 186 -2.66 2.87 3.53
N VAL A 187 -1.61 3.70 3.49
CA VAL A 187 -1.53 4.93 4.29
C VAL A 187 -2.59 5.95 3.89
N ASN A 188 -2.85 6.13 2.59
CA ASN A 188 -3.89 7.05 2.14
C ASN A 188 -5.29 6.58 2.55
N ILE A 189 -5.57 5.27 2.54
CA ILE A 189 -6.82 4.70 3.10
C ILE A 189 -6.94 5.09 4.57
N GLU A 190 -5.86 4.90 5.32
CA GLU A 190 -5.90 5.12 6.76
C GLU A 190 -6.06 6.61 7.10
N ARG A 191 -5.36 7.51 6.39
CA ARG A 191 -5.52 8.96 6.52
C ARG A 191 -6.95 9.40 6.16
N THR A 192 -7.51 8.89 5.06
CA THR A 192 -8.89 9.23 4.67
C THR A 192 -9.94 8.68 5.62
N ARG A 193 -9.70 7.50 6.22
CA ARG A 193 -10.54 6.92 7.27
C ARG A 193 -10.50 7.76 8.55
N GLN A 194 -9.31 8.14 9.01
CA GLN A 194 -9.13 8.96 10.20
C GLN A 194 -9.79 10.34 10.06
N GLN A 195 -9.70 10.96 8.88
CA GLN A 195 -10.35 12.24 8.58
C GLN A 195 -11.88 12.16 8.48
N ARG A 196 -12.48 10.97 8.33
CA ARG A 196 -13.92 10.79 8.06
C ARG A 196 -14.64 9.89 9.06
N SER A 197 -14.12 9.74 10.28
CA SER A 197 -14.66 8.85 11.32
C SER A 197 -16.13 9.08 11.73
N GLU A 198 -16.82 10.11 11.21
CA GLU A 198 -18.23 10.37 11.52
C GLU A 198 -19.23 9.84 10.47
N ASP A 199 -18.81 9.48 9.25
CA ASP A 199 -19.74 9.12 8.18
C ASP A 199 -19.69 7.62 7.80
N ASN A 200 -20.72 6.87 8.21
CA ASN A 200 -20.88 5.41 8.05
C ASN A 200 -21.03 4.95 6.57
N SER A 201 -21.00 5.86 5.59
CA SER A 201 -21.20 5.56 4.17
C SER A 201 -19.96 5.05 3.41
N TRP A 202 -18.83 4.85 4.09
CA TRP A 202 -17.50 4.61 3.50
C TRP A 202 -17.35 3.31 2.68
N LEU A 203 -17.97 2.20 3.09
CA LEU A 203 -17.72 0.87 2.50
C LEU A 203 -18.12 0.74 1.02
N LYS A 204 -19.16 1.46 0.55
CA LYS A 204 -19.59 1.39 -0.86
C LYS A 204 -18.67 2.17 -1.81
N ARG A 205 -17.91 3.15 -1.30
CA ARG A 205 -17.03 4.02 -2.11
C ARG A 205 -15.61 3.46 -2.30
N GLN A 206 -15.23 2.42 -1.56
CA GLN A 206 -13.88 1.84 -1.60
C GLN A 206 -13.52 1.18 -2.94
N ARG A 207 -14.46 0.52 -3.63
CA ARG A 207 -14.15 -0.28 -4.84
C ARG A 207 -13.58 0.56 -5.99
N HIS A 208 -14.15 1.73 -6.23
CA HIS A 208 -13.72 2.62 -7.30
C HIS A 208 -12.31 3.17 -7.03
N TRP A 209 -12.01 3.48 -5.77
CA TRP A 209 -10.72 4.02 -5.38
C TRP A 209 -9.58 2.99 -5.50
N PHE A 210 -9.82 1.74 -5.09
CA PHE A 210 -8.86 0.66 -5.34
C PHE A 210 -8.62 0.46 -6.84
N ALA A 211 -9.68 0.52 -7.66
CA ALA A 211 -9.55 0.44 -9.11
C ALA A 211 -8.73 1.61 -9.68
N THR A 212 -8.91 2.84 -9.18
CA THR A 212 -8.11 4.01 -9.60
C THR A 212 -6.64 3.81 -9.27
N ILE A 213 -6.32 3.37 -8.05
CA ILE A 213 -4.95 3.15 -7.62
C ILE A 213 -4.28 2.03 -8.38
N PHE A 214 -4.95 0.88 -8.47
CA PHE A 214 -4.42 -0.25 -9.20
C PHE A 214 -4.25 0.11 -10.68
N GLY A 215 -5.17 0.91 -11.23
CA GLY A 215 -5.10 1.49 -12.56
C GLY A 215 -3.89 2.40 -12.76
N VAL A 216 -3.62 3.33 -11.84
CA VAL A 216 -2.46 4.25 -11.92
C VAL A 216 -1.14 3.48 -11.77
N ILE A 217 -1.05 2.57 -10.80
CA ILE A 217 0.14 1.73 -10.60
C ILE A 217 0.38 0.88 -11.85
N SER A 218 -0.65 0.20 -12.35
CA SER A 218 -0.56 -0.60 -13.57
C SER A 218 -0.19 0.24 -14.78
N ALA A 219 -0.74 1.44 -14.92
CA ALA A 219 -0.41 2.35 -16.01
C ALA A 219 1.05 2.80 -15.97
N ILE A 220 1.58 3.16 -14.79
CA ILE A 220 2.99 3.54 -14.62
C ILE A 220 3.91 2.35 -14.92
N LEU A 221 3.59 1.17 -14.39
CA LEU A 221 4.38 -0.05 -14.63
C LEU A 221 4.33 -0.46 -16.11
N LEU A 222 3.16 -0.42 -16.75
CA LEU A 222 3.01 -0.71 -18.17
C LEU A 222 3.76 0.32 -19.02
N ALA A 223 3.69 1.60 -18.69
CA ALA A 223 4.44 2.63 -19.38
C ALA A 223 5.96 2.40 -19.25
N ALA A 224 6.45 2.09 -18.05
CA ALA A 224 7.84 1.75 -17.81
C ALA A 224 8.26 0.51 -18.62
N LEU A 225 7.47 -0.56 -18.60
CA LEU A 225 7.72 -1.78 -19.38
C LEU A 225 7.69 -1.51 -20.89
N THR A 226 6.80 -0.64 -21.37
CA THR A 226 6.69 -0.28 -22.79
C THR A 226 7.92 0.51 -23.22
N ILE A 227 8.33 1.50 -22.42
CA ILE A 227 9.57 2.27 -22.65
C ILE A 227 10.76 1.31 -22.67
N THR A 228 10.90 0.43 -21.67
CA THR A 228 11.98 -0.57 -21.64
C THR A 228 11.92 -1.49 -22.85
N GLY A 229 10.74 -1.95 -23.29
CA GLY A 229 10.59 -2.79 -24.46
C GLY A 229 11.02 -2.13 -25.76
N ILE A 230 10.79 -0.81 -25.89
CA ILE A 230 11.20 -0.04 -27.07
C ILE A 230 12.72 0.18 -27.08
N PHE A 231 13.31 0.56 -25.95
CA PHE A 231 14.74 0.88 -25.88
C PHE A 231 15.65 -0.34 -25.67
N SER A 232 15.14 -1.41 -25.06
CA SER A 232 15.88 -2.63 -24.75
C SER A 232 14.96 -3.87 -24.72
N PRO A 233 14.67 -4.47 -25.89
CA PRO A 233 13.85 -5.67 -25.98
C PRO A 233 14.39 -6.84 -25.15
N ASP A 234 15.71 -6.95 -25.03
CA ASP A 234 16.37 -7.99 -24.24
C ASP A 234 16.14 -7.78 -22.74
N ALA A 235 16.18 -6.53 -22.25
CA ALA A 235 15.81 -6.23 -20.88
C ALA A 235 14.35 -6.59 -20.60
N LEU A 236 13.43 -6.33 -21.53
CA LEU A 236 12.03 -6.74 -21.38
C LEU A 236 11.88 -8.27 -21.29
N ARG A 237 12.60 -9.03 -22.13
CA ARG A 237 12.59 -10.51 -22.06
C ARG A 237 13.15 -11.01 -20.73
N GLN A 238 14.22 -10.40 -20.23
CA GLN A 238 14.79 -10.70 -18.92
C GLN A 238 13.82 -10.34 -17.79
N ILE A 239 13.09 -9.22 -17.91
CA ILE A 239 12.04 -8.84 -16.95
C ILE A 239 10.94 -9.89 -16.92
N LEU A 240 10.42 -10.26 -18.09
CA LEU A 240 9.35 -11.24 -18.20
C LEU A 240 9.77 -12.63 -17.72
N SER A 241 11.02 -13.05 -17.98
CA SER A 241 11.53 -14.33 -17.50
C SER A 241 11.77 -14.34 -15.98
N ALA A 242 12.21 -13.21 -15.40
CA ALA A 242 12.39 -13.07 -13.96
C ALA A 242 11.05 -13.05 -13.20
N VAL A 243 10.02 -12.42 -13.77
CA VAL A 243 8.69 -12.32 -13.17
C VAL A 243 7.84 -13.59 -13.42
N GLY A 244 8.15 -14.35 -14.48
CA GLY A 244 7.46 -15.58 -14.86
C GLY A 244 7.23 -16.57 -13.71
N PRO A 245 8.26 -16.95 -12.92
CA PRO A 245 8.10 -17.85 -11.78
C PRO A 245 7.10 -17.33 -10.74
N ALA A 246 7.13 -16.03 -10.42
CA ALA A 246 6.22 -15.42 -9.46
C ALA A 246 4.77 -15.39 -9.99
N LEU A 247 4.57 -15.07 -11.27
CA LEU A 247 3.26 -15.14 -11.91
C LEU A 247 2.75 -16.58 -11.97
N SER A 248 3.63 -17.55 -12.21
CA SER A 248 3.26 -18.97 -12.25
C SER A 248 2.84 -19.50 -10.87
N THR A 249 3.53 -19.11 -9.80
CA THR A 249 3.15 -19.46 -8.43
C THR A 249 1.85 -18.78 -8.03
N LEU A 250 1.66 -17.51 -8.39
CA LEU A 250 0.39 -16.82 -8.17
C LEU A 250 -0.76 -17.46 -8.96
N ALA A 251 -0.53 -17.81 -10.22
CA ALA A 251 -1.51 -18.53 -11.04
C ALA A 251 -1.84 -19.90 -10.45
N GLN A 252 -0.85 -20.67 -10.00
CA GLN A 252 -1.05 -21.95 -9.32
C GLN A 252 -1.82 -21.77 -8.01
N ALA A 253 -1.54 -20.74 -7.23
CA ALA A 253 -2.27 -20.43 -6.00
C ALA A 253 -3.74 -20.08 -6.30
N VAL A 254 -4.00 -19.22 -7.29
CA VAL A 254 -5.34 -18.85 -7.73
C VAL A 254 -6.09 -20.08 -8.27
N LEU A 255 -5.46 -20.88 -9.13
CA LEU A 255 -6.03 -22.13 -9.65
C LEU A 255 -6.29 -23.13 -8.54
N GLY A 256 -5.39 -23.26 -7.56
CA GLY A 256 -5.57 -24.09 -6.38
C GLY A 256 -6.77 -23.66 -5.54
N LEU A 257 -6.99 -22.35 -5.41
CA LEU A 257 -8.13 -21.76 -4.70
C LEU A 257 -9.46 -21.91 -5.49
N LEU A 258 -9.39 -21.86 -6.83
CA LEU A 258 -10.54 -22.07 -7.72
C LEU A 258 -10.90 -23.55 -7.88
N ARG A 259 -9.93 -24.48 -7.75
CA ARG A 259 -10.13 -25.92 -7.90
C ARG A 259 -11.26 -26.49 -7.03
N PRO A 260 -11.37 -26.21 -5.72
CA PRO A 260 -12.50 -26.69 -4.92
C PRO A 260 -13.83 -26.09 -5.37
N ILE A 261 -13.85 -24.83 -5.83
CA ILE A 261 -15.06 -24.18 -6.36
C ILE A 261 -15.53 -24.90 -7.63
N PHE A 262 -14.63 -25.16 -8.57
CA PHE A 262 -14.95 -25.92 -9.78
C PHE A 262 -15.34 -27.36 -9.48
N THR A 263 -14.68 -28.00 -8.50
CA THR A 263 -15.04 -29.37 -8.07
C THR A 263 -16.43 -29.40 -7.46
N PHE A 264 -16.79 -28.41 -6.64
CA PHE A 264 -18.12 -28.25 -6.07
C PHE A 264 -19.18 -27.96 -7.15
N LEU A 265 -18.89 -27.08 -8.11
CA LEU A 265 -19.76 -26.82 -9.26
C LEU A 265 -19.97 -28.07 -10.11
N ALA A 266 -18.92 -28.83 -10.39
CA ALA A 266 -18.99 -30.08 -11.12
C ALA A 266 -19.83 -31.13 -10.36
N TRP A 267 -19.64 -31.23 -9.05
CA TRP A 267 -20.47 -32.08 -8.19
C TRP A 267 -21.94 -31.65 -8.19
N LEU A 268 -22.23 -30.35 -8.17
CA LEU A 268 -23.59 -29.80 -8.21
C LEU A 268 -24.29 -30.06 -9.56
N VAL A 269 -23.54 -30.05 -10.65
CA VAL A 269 -24.05 -30.26 -12.01
C VAL A 269 -24.15 -31.74 -12.36
N SER A 270 -23.32 -32.59 -11.75
CA SER A 270 -23.31 -34.04 -11.94
C SER A 270 -24.71 -34.68 -11.86
N PRO A 271 -25.56 -34.41 -10.86
CA PRO A 271 -26.92 -34.97 -10.80
C PRO A 271 -27.88 -34.40 -11.86
N LEU A 272 -27.58 -33.25 -12.47
CA LEU A 272 -28.37 -32.66 -13.56
C LEU A 272 -28.07 -33.31 -14.92
N LEU A 273 -26.88 -33.91 -15.10
CA LEU A 273 -26.51 -34.60 -16.34
C LEU A 273 -27.47 -35.75 -16.72
N PRO A 274 -27.86 -36.68 -15.84
CA PRO A 274 -28.82 -37.73 -16.22
C PRO A 274 -30.21 -37.16 -16.54
N ILE A 275 -30.62 -36.06 -15.90
CA ILE A 275 -31.88 -35.37 -16.22
C ILE A 275 -31.81 -34.75 -17.61
N LEU A 276 -30.70 -34.07 -17.94
CA LEU A 276 -30.47 -33.49 -19.26
C LEU A 276 -30.48 -34.59 -20.35
N GLN A 277 -29.84 -35.73 -20.08
CA GLN A 277 -29.86 -36.89 -20.97
C GLN A 277 -31.28 -37.44 -21.15
N LEU A 278 -32.08 -37.52 -20.08
CA LEU A 278 -33.46 -37.97 -20.13
C LEU A 278 -34.33 -37.02 -20.97
N VAL A 279 -34.21 -35.71 -20.76
CA VAL A 279 -34.91 -34.70 -21.56
C VAL A 279 -34.52 -34.82 -23.03
N LEU A 280 -33.22 -34.95 -23.33
CA LEU A 280 -32.74 -35.08 -24.70
C LEU A 280 -33.28 -36.35 -25.38
N ARG A 281 -33.30 -37.48 -24.67
CA ARG A 281 -33.92 -38.74 -25.14
C ARG A 281 -35.41 -38.56 -25.43
N ALA A 282 -36.17 -37.98 -24.51
CA ALA A 282 -37.60 -37.75 -24.68
C ALA A 282 -37.90 -36.82 -25.88
N LEU A 283 -37.11 -35.77 -26.06
CA LEU A 283 -37.24 -34.83 -27.18
C LEU A 283 -36.98 -35.54 -28.51
N MET A 284 -35.97 -36.42 -28.54
CA MET A 284 -35.60 -37.20 -29.71
C MET A 284 -36.63 -38.27 -30.07
N GLU A 285 -37.17 -38.97 -29.09
CA GLU A 285 -38.32 -39.88 -29.29
C GLU A 285 -39.53 -39.14 -29.85
N GLY A 286 -39.80 -37.92 -29.37
CA GLY A 286 -40.84 -37.04 -29.91
C GLY A 286 -40.59 -36.67 -31.37
N ILE A 287 -39.36 -36.28 -31.72
CA ILE A 287 -38.96 -35.98 -33.10
C ILE A 287 -39.12 -37.22 -33.99
N LEU A 288 -38.65 -38.38 -33.56
CA LEU A 288 -38.77 -39.62 -34.34
C LEU A 288 -40.24 -40.02 -34.54
N THR A 289 -41.08 -39.84 -33.52
CA THR A 289 -42.52 -40.09 -33.63
C THR A 289 -43.16 -39.14 -34.64
N PHE A 290 -42.81 -37.86 -34.60
CA PHE A 290 -43.27 -36.86 -35.57
C PHE A 290 -42.80 -37.19 -37.01
N LEU A 291 -41.54 -37.60 -37.18
CA LEU A 291 -41.01 -38.04 -38.48
C LEU A 291 -41.74 -39.26 -39.03
N ARG A 292 -42.14 -40.22 -38.17
CA ARG A 292 -42.99 -41.37 -38.58
C ARG A 292 -44.37 -40.94 -39.05
N VAL A 293 -44.99 -39.94 -38.42
CA VAL A 293 -46.26 -39.37 -38.86
C VAL A 293 -46.11 -38.69 -40.22
N LEU A 294 -45.03 -37.92 -40.42
CA LEU A 294 -44.70 -37.33 -41.73
C LEU A 294 -44.51 -38.42 -42.81
N GLN A 295 -43.89 -39.54 -42.45
CA GLN A 295 -43.69 -40.67 -43.36
C GLN A 295 -45.02 -41.31 -43.80
N GLN A 296 -46.01 -41.40 -42.91
CA GLN A 296 -47.36 -41.89 -43.25
C GLN A 296 -48.10 -40.97 -44.23
N ILE A 297 -47.74 -39.68 -44.31
CA ILE A 297 -48.31 -38.70 -45.24
C ILE A 297 -47.60 -38.75 -46.62
N GLY A 298 -46.69 -39.71 -46.83
CA GLY A 298 -46.02 -39.97 -48.11
C GLY A 298 -44.63 -39.35 -48.26
N ALA A 299 -44.09 -38.73 -47.21
CA ALA A 299 -42.71 -38.27 -47.21
C ALA A 299 -41.76 -39.47 -46.97
N GLN A 300 -41.04 -39.93 -47.99
CA GLN A 300 -40.06 -41.01 -47.84
C GLN A 300 -38.82 -40.51 -47.06
N VAL A 301 -38.84 -40.69 -45.75
CA VAL A 301 -37.69 -40.47 -44.87
C VAL A 301 -37.20 -41.82 -44.35
N ASP A 302 -35.94 -42.15 -44.63
CA ASP A 302 -35.30 -43.39 -44.18
C ASP A 302 -34.99 -43.30 -42.67
N THR A 303 -35.95 -43.76 -41.88
CA THR A 303 -35.91 -43.68 -40.40
C THR A 303 -34.80 -44.53 -39.79
N GLN A 304 -34.36 -45.59 -40.47
CA GLN A 304 -33.35 -46.51 -39.95
C GLN A 304 -31.95 -45.92 -40.06
N ARG A 305 -31.59 -45.32 -41.20
CA ARG A 305 -30.35 -44.55 -41.37
C ARG A 305 -30.26 -43.35 -40.43
N THR A 306 -31.39 -42.69 -40.19
CA THR A 306 -31.44 -41.51 -39.32
C THR A 306 -31.17 -41.90 -37.86
N GLN A 307 -31.68 -43.05 -37.41
CA GLN A 307 -31.49 -43.53 -36.05
C GLN A 307 -30.05 -43.98 -35.78
N GLU A 308 -29.43 -44.71 -36.71
CA GLU A 308 -28.01 -45.11 -36.60
C GLU A 308 -27.05 -43.90 -36.63
N GLY A 309 -27.33 -42.91 -37.49
CA GLY A 309 -26.54 -41.68 -37.55
C GLY A 309 -26.60 -40.84 -36.26
N ILE A 310 -27.76 -40.79 -35.63
CA ILE A 310 -27.96 -40.07 -34.37
C ILE A 310 -27.22 -40.76 -33.22
N GLN A 311 -27.32 -42.09 -33.13
CA GLN A 311 -26.68 -42.85 -32.05
C GLN A 311 -25.15 -42.76 -32.15
N SER A 312 -24.63 -42.92 -33.37
CA SER A 312 -23.22 -42.70 -33.72
C SER A 312 -22.74 -41.28 -33.35
N PHE A 313 -23.55 -40.26 -33.62
CA PHE A 313 -23.22 -38.88 -33.27
C PHE A 313 -23.20 -38.63 -31.76
N LEU A 314 -24.17 -39.17 -31.01
CA LEU A 314 -24.24 -38.99 -29.54
C LEU A 314 -23.10 -39.68 -28.80
N ASP A 315 -22.64 -40.83 -29.32
CA ASP A 315 -21.50 -41.57 -28.75
C ASP A 315 -20.15 -41.07 -29.29
N SER A 316 -20.16 -40.10 -30.22
CA SER A 316 -18.93 -39.53 -30.77
C SER A 316 -18.12 -38.76 -29.71
N PRO A 317 -16.78 -38.87 -29.71
CA PRO A 317 -15.91 -38.09 -28.83
C PRO A 317 -16.11 -36.58 -28.96
N GLU A 318 -16.50 -36.14 -30.16
CA GLU A 318 -16.78 -34.76 -30.51
C GLU A 318 -18.03 -34.24 -29.81
N PHE A 319 -19.12 -35.03 -29.78
CA PHE A 319 -20.33 -34.68 -29.03
C PHE A 319 -20.10 -34.67 -27.51
N VAL A 320 -19.31 -35.61 -26.98
CA VAL A 320 -18.93 -35.61 -25.55
C VAL A 320 -18.09 -34.38 -25.20
N THR A 321 -17.18 -33.96 -26.08
CA THR A 321 -16.35 -32.76 -25.88
C THR A 321 -17.17 -31.48 -26.03
N PHE A 322 -18.07 -31.43 -27.02
CA PHE A 322 -18.98 -30.32 -27.24
C PHE A 322 -19.98 -30.17 -26.09
N SER A 323 -20.63 -31.25 -25.64
CA SER A 323 -21.56 -31.23 -24.50
C SER A 323 -20.89 -30.83 -23.18
N ARG A 324 -19.61 -31.17 -22.98
CA ARG A 324 -18.78 -30.65 -21.86
C ARG A 324 -18.53 -29.14 -21.99
N GLY A 325 -18.22 -28.65 -23.19
CA GLY A 325 -18.08 -27.22 -23.47
C GLY A 325 -19.40 -26.46 -23.23
N THR A 326 -20.51 -26.97 -23.75
CA THR A 326 -21.85 -26.37 -23.62
C THR A 326 -22.34 -26.39 -22.18
N SER A 327 -22.06 -27.45 -21.42
CA SER A 327 -22.38 -27.48 -19.98
C SER A 327 -21.54 -26.50 -19.17
N ILE A 328 -20.27 -26.29 -19.48
CA ILE A 328 -19.45 -25.21 -18.87
C ILE A 328 -20.05 -23.83 -19.18
N VAL A 329 -20.42 -23.57 -20.43
CA VAL A 329 -21.07 -22.30 -20.82
C VAL A 329 -22.41 -22.12 -20.09
N LEU A 330 -23.22 -23.17 -19.99
CA LEU A 330 -24.50 -23.14 -19.27
C LEU A 330 -24.30 -22.87 -17.77
N ILE A 331 -23.29 -23.49 -17.14
CA ILE A 331 -22.91 -23.24 -15.74
C ILE A 331 -22.46 -21.78 -15.56
N LEU A 332 -21.65 -21.25 -16.49
CA LEU A 332 -21.22 -19.85 -16.44
C LEU A 332 -22.40 -18.89 -16.60
N ILE A 333 -23.37 -19.20 -17.47
CA ILE A 333 -24.60 -18.43 -17.62
C ILE A 333 -25.44 -18.50 -16.34
N VAL A 334 -25.65 -19.68 -15.75
CA VAL A 334 -26.37 -19.84 -14.48
C VAL A 334 -25.67 -19.10 -13.35
N PHE A 335 -24.34 -19.16 -13.27
CA PHE A 335 -23.55 -18.44 -12.29
C PHE A 335 -23.64 -16.92 -12.49
N ALA A 336 -23.58 -16.44 -13.74
CA ALA A 336 -23.77 -15.02 -14.06
C ALA A 336 -25.19 -14.56 -13.70
N LEU A 337 -26.22 -15.36 -13.97
CA LEU A 337 -27.60 -15.08 -13.60
C LEU A 337 -27.81 -15.07 -12.09
N LEU A 338 -27.21 -16.01 -11.34
CA LEU A 338 -27.21 -16.03 -9.88
C LEU A 338 -26.46 -14.83 -9.29
N ALA A 339 -25.34 -14.43 -9.89
CA ALA A 339 -24.61 -13.23 -9.49
C ALA A 339 -25.44 -11.96 -9.74
N ILE A 340 -26.07 -11.83 -10.92
CA ILE A 340 -26.98 -10.72 -11.25
C ILE A 340 -28.19 -10.72 -10.30
N TRP A 341 -28.75 -11.89 -10.00
CA TRP A 341 -29.88 -12.04 -9.08
C TRP A 341 -29.48 -11.71 -7.64
N ALA A 342 -28.30 -12.12 -7.17
CA ALA A 342 -27.77 -11.76 -5.86
C ALA A 342 -27.50 -10.25 -5.77
N ILE A 343 -27.00 -9.61 -6.84
CA ILE A 343 -26.81 -8.16 -6.93
C ILE A 343 -28.16 -7.43 -6.95
N ARG A 344 -29.19 -7.98 -7.60
CA ARG A 344 -30.55 -7.40 -7.62
C ARG A 344 -31.28 -7.60 -6.29
N ARG A 345 -31.21 -8.79 -5.69
CA ARG A 345 -31.89 -9.16 -4.44
C ARG A 345 -31.26 -8.51 -3.21
N SER A 346 -29.97 -8.19 -3.24
CA SER A 346 -29.29 -7.45 -2.16
C SER A 346 -29.72 -5.98 -2.04
N GLY A 347 -30.73 -5.52 -2.79
CA GLY A 347 -31.24 -4.16 -2.70
C GLY A 347 -30.21 -3.09 -3.09
N LEU A 348 -29.13 -3.49 -3.77
CA LEU A 348 -28.01 -2.62 -4.14
C LEU A 348 -28.38 -1.56 -5.19
N LEU A 349 -29.54 -1.69 -5.85
CA LEU A 349 -29.98 -0.81 -6.94
C LEU A 349 -31.33 -0.11 -6.69
N THR A 350 -32.05 -0.39 -5.61
CA THR A 350 -33.42 0.14 -5.40
C THR A 350 -33.54 1.08 -4.20
N ARG A 351 -32.56 1.97 -4.03
CA ARG A 351 -32.79 3.20 -3.26
C ARG A 351 -32.35 4.42 -4.06
N ARG A 352 -33.01 4.60 -5.19
CA ARG A 352 -33.12 5.88 -5.90
C ARG A 352 -34.38 6.55 -5.39
N ASN A 353 -34.26 7.31 -4.31
CA ASN A 353 -35.13 8.45 -4.04
C ASN A 353 -34.50 9.32 -2.96
N SER A 354 -33.86 10.42 -3.39
CA SER A 354 -34.21 11.80 -3.03
C SER A 354 -32.98 12.71 -3.18
N ASN A 355 -32.98 13.52 -4.25
CA ASN A 355 -32.42 14.88 -4.29
C ASN A 355 -31.15 15.21 -3.46
N GLU A 356 -30.04 14.52 -3.68
CA GLU A 356 -28.74 15.18 -3.51
C GLU A 356 -28.19 15.49 -4.90
N ILE A 357 -28.49 16.71 -5.35
CA ILE A 357 -27.66 17.46 -6.28
C ILE A 357 -26.31 17.63 -5.57
N ARG A 358 -25.48 16.59 -5.60
CA ARG A 358 -24.08 16.66 -5.16
C ARG A 358 -23.22 16.62 -6.40
N GLU A 359 -22.71 17.79 -6.72
CA GLU A 359 -21.73 18.06 -7.74
C GLU A 359 -20.66 16.98 -7.77
N ASN A 360 -20.44 16.47 -8.97
CA ASN A 360 -19.45 15.45 -9.27
C ASN A 360 -18.05 16.05 -8.97
N ILE A 361 -17.51 15.86 -7.77
CA ILE A 361 -16.14 16.29 -7.37
C ILE A 361 -15.04 15.47 -8.11
N ALA A 362 -15.42 14.70 -9.13
CA ALA A 362 -14.51 14.01 -10.05
C ALA A 362 -14.40 14.74 -11.40
N THR A 363 -14.57 16.06 -11.43
CA THR A 363 -14.41 16.83 -12.66
C THR A 363 -12.93 16.95 -13.02
N ARG A 364 -12.66 16.74 -14.30
CA ARG A 364 -11.40 16.97 -15.04
C ARG A 364 -10.68 18.27 -14.64
N ASP A 365 -11.43 19.27 -14.16
CA ASP A 365 -10.93 20.55 -13.67
C ASP A 365 -10.09 20.45 -12.39
N LEU A 366 -10.40 19.51 -11.49
CA LEU A 366 -9.63 19.34 -10.23
C LEU A 366 -8.25 18.73 -10.53
N LEU A 367 -8.18 17.78 -11.46
CA LEU A 367 -6.91 17.25 -11.97
C LEU A 367 -6.12 18.33 -12.74
N ARG A 368 -6.80 19.16 -13.54
CA ARG A 368 -6.18 20.28 -14.26
C ARG A 368 -5.62 21.33 -13.29
N GLN A 369 -6.34 21.65 -12.22
CA GLN A 369 -5.88 22.58 -11.18
C GLN A 369 -4.71 22.00 -10.37
N GLN A 370 -4.72 20.70 -10.05
CA GLN A 370 -3.58 20.05 -9.38
C GLN A 370 -2.32 20.07 -10.26
N TRP A 371 -2.47 19.81 -11.55
CA TRP A 371 -1.37 19.87 -12.51
C TRP A 371 -0.83 21.29 -12.71
N GLN A 372 -1.71 22.29 -12.83
CA GLN A 372 -1.33 23.70 -12.90
C GLN A 372 -0.62 24.18 -11.64
N ASN A 373 -1.09 23.76 -10.45
CA ASN A 373 -0.44 24.10 -9.19
C ASN A 373 0.94 23.44 -9.05
N PHE A 374 1.11 22.23 -9.57
CA PHE A 374 2.41 21.56 -9.62
C PHE A 374 3.38 22.28 -10.56
N LEU A 375 2.95 22.63 -11.78
CA LEU A 375 3.76 23.44 -12.71
C LEU A 375 4.08 24.84 -12.17
N ALA A 376 3.13 25.49 -11.51
CA ALA A 376 3.35 26.81 -10.92
C ALA A 376 4.38 26.78 -9.78
N ARG A 377 4.41 25.71 -8.96
CA ARG A 377 5.45 25.52 -7.94
C ARG A 377 6.83 25.32 -8.57
N TRP A 378 6.89 24.65 -9.71
CA TRP A 378 8.16 24.42 -10.40
C TRP A 378 8.68 25.69 -11.07
N ARG A 379 7.77 26.56 -11.55
CA ARG A 379 8.12 27.85 -12.17
C ARG A 379 8.50 28.94 -11.15
N ASN A 380 8.03 28.84 -9.90
CA ASN A 380 8.28 29.82 -8.85
C ASN A 380 9.35 29.37 -7.83
N PHE A 381 10.31 28.54 -8.25
CA PHE A 381 11.41 28.07 -7.38
C PHE A 381 12.44 29.16 -7.01
N SER A 382 12.20 30.41 -7.41
CA SER A 382 13.01 31.56 -7.00
C SER A 382 12.55 32.13 -5.65
N ALA A 383 13.33 31.81 -4.61
CA ALA A 383 13.58 32.64 -3.42
C ALA A 383 12.38 33.15 -2.59
N VAL A 384 11.38 32.32 -2.31
CA VAL A 384 10.51 32.54 -1.14
C VAL A 384 10.76 31.41 -0.16
N SER A 385 11.41 31.71 0.97
CA SER A 385 11.53 30.76 2.07
C SER A 385 10.13 30.23 2.41
N PRO A 386 9.87 28.91 2.33
CA PRO A 386 8.55 28.38 2.58
C PRO A 386 8.14 28.73 4.01
N SER A 387 7.03 29.46 4.16
CA SER A 387 6.47 29.74 5.47
C SER A 387 6.19 28.38 6.16
N ARG A 388 6.70 28.21 7.38
CA ARG A 388 6.59 26.94 8.12
C ARG A 388 5.13 26.62 8.51
N TYR A 389 4.23 27.59 8.34
CA TYR A 389 2.80 27.44 8.59
C TYR A 389 2.02 27.14 7.30
N LEU A 390 1.01 26.28 7.42
CA LEU A 390 0.17 25.87 6.30
C LEU A 390 -0.52 27.10 5.68
N ALA A 391 -0.34 27.34 4.38
CA ALA A 391 -0.99 28.44 3.68
C ALA A 391 -2.52 28.29 3.71
N LEU A 392 -3.19 29.17 4.45
CA LEU A 392 -4.66 29.21 4.55
C LEU A 392 -5.23 30.06 3.41
N ARG A 393 -5.99 29.43 2.49
CA ARG A 393 -6.64 30.08 1.33
C ARG A 393 -8.16 30.11 1.51
N GLY A 394 -8.73 31.30 1.41
CA GLY A 394 -10.17 31.56 1.48
C GLY A 394 -10.49 32.81 2.30
N ASP A 395 -11.69 33.34 2.08
CA ASP A 395 -12.25 34.52 2.78
C ASP A 395 -13.08 34.14 4.01
N ASP A 396 -13.03 32.88 4.44
CA ASP A 396 -13.70 32.42 5.67
C ASP A 396 -13.15 33.19 6.89
N PRO A 397 -14.02 33.84 7.69
CA PRO A 397 -13.65 34.52 8.94
C PRO A 397 -12.71 33.70 9.84
N ARG A 398 -12.96 32.38 9.97
CA ARG A 398 -12.11 31.49 10.77
C ARG A 398 -10.69 31.40 10.23
N GLN A 399 -10.54 31.34 8.91
CA GLN A 399 -9.24 31.25 8.28
C GLN A 399 -8.47 32.57 8.39
N ASN A 400 -9.15 33.71 8.30
CA ASN A 400 -8.53 35.03 8.46
C ASN A 400 -7.95 35.22 9.87
N VAL A 401 -8.69 34.83 10.92
CA VAL A 401 -8.18 34.86 12.31
C VAL A 401 -6.99 33.90 12.49
N ARG A 402 -7.06 32.69 11.91
CA ARG A 402 -5.93 31.73 11.96
C ARG A 402 -4.69 32.25 11.22
N ARG A 403 -4.86 32.98 10.11
CA ARG A 403 -3.78 33.62 9.37
C ARG A 403 -3.12 34.72 10.22
N ALA A 404 -3.92 35.58 10.84
CA ALA A 404 -3.41 36.61 11.75
C ALA A 404 -2.61 36.01 12.91
N TYR A 405 -3.08 34.90 13.51
CA TYR A 405 -2.34 34.20 14.55
C TYR A 405 -1.04 33.55 14.03
N GLN A 406 -1.01 33.01 12.81
CA GLN A 406 0.22 32.49 12.19
C GLN A 406 1.26 33.60 11.96
N GLU A 407 0.82 34.78 11.53
CA GLU A 407 1.67 35.97 11.36
C GLU A 407 2.21 36.47 12.71
N PHE A 408 1.41 36.41 13.77
CA PHE A 408 1.88 36.67 15.14
C PHE A 408 2.99 35.68 15.57
N LEU A 409 2.82 34.38 15.33
CA LEU A 409 3.85 33.39 15.66
C LEU A 409 5.15 33.63 14.87
N GLU A 410 5.04 34.07 13.62
CA GLU A 410 6.19 34.41 12.79
C GLU A 410 6.88 35.70 13.27
N TRP A 411 6.10 36.72 13.63
CA TRP A 411 6.60 37.97 14.24
C TRP A 411 7.40 37.68 15.52
N ALA A 412 6.89 36.81 16.40
CA ALA A 412 7.56 36.43 17.64
C ALA A 412 8.82 35.59 17.38
N ARG A 413 8.80 34.73 16.35
CA ARG A 413 9.97 33.96 15.90
C ARG A 413 11.11 34.86 15.43
N LEU A 414 10.81 35.90 14.65
CA LEU A 414 11.81 36.87 14.19
C LEU A 414 12.47 37.62 15.35
N ARG A 415 11.82 37.67 16.52
CA ARG A 415 12.33 38.20 17.79
C ARG A 415 12.90 37.13 18.71
N LEU A 416 13.22 35.94 18.18
CA LEU A 416 13.80 34.81 18.92
C LEU A 416 12.91 34.22 20.02
N HIS A 417 11.62 34.52 20.04
CA HIS A 417 10.67 34.03 21.04
C HIS A 417 9.77 32.93 20.45
N THR A 418 10.37 31.84 19.96
CA THR A 418 9.63 30.76 19.28
C THR A 418 8.76 29.94 20.24
N ARG A 419 7.51 29.67 19.87
CA ARG A 419 6.62 28.77 20.62
C ARG A 419 7.10 27.32 20.57
N THR A 420 7.14 26.64 21.71
CA THR A 420 7.46 25.19 21.76
C THR A 420 6.23 24.33 21.40
N PRO A 421 6.41 23.12 20.80
CA PRO A 421 5.30 22.26 20.39
C PRO A 421 4.34 21.86 21.52
N SER A 422 4.85 21.72 22.75
CA SER A 422 4.07 21.37 23.95
C SER A 422 3.36 22.55 24.60
N GLN A 423 3.62 23.78 24.16
CA GLN A 423 3.03 24.98 24.75
C GLN A 423 1.67 25.27 24.12
N THR A 424 0.65 25.43 24.96
CA THR A 424 -0.69 25.84 24.53
C THR A 424 -0.71 27.31 24.11
N PRO A 425 -1.65 27.72 23.24
CA PRO A 425 -1.81 29.12 22.85
C PRO A 425 -1.86 30.08 24.04
N ASP A 426 -2.65 29.78 25.08
CA ASP A 426 -2.77 30.62 26.28
C ASP A 426 -1.48 30.72 27.10
N ARG A 427 -0.73 29.61 27.20
CA ARG A 427 0.55 29.60 27.91
C ARG A 427 1.61 30.37 27.12
N TYR A 428 1.52 30.37 25.81
CA TYR A 428 2.40 31.15 24.95
C TYR A 428 2.02 32.64 24.97
N ALA A 429 0.73 32.97 24.97
CA ALA A 429 0.23 34.33 25.12
C ALA A 429 0.73 34.99 26.41
N ARG A 430 0.57 34.32 27.56
CA ARG A 430 1.11 34.81 28.85
C ARG A 430 2.62 35.02 28.85
N TYR A 431 3.36 34.13 28.19
CA TYR A 431 4.81 34.25 28.07
C TYR A 431 5.21 35.49 27.25
N ILE A 432 4.61 35.67 26.06
CA ILE A 432 4.87 36.83 25.20
C ILE A 432 4.37 38.12 25.86
N GLY A 433 3.19 38.11 26.47
CA GLY A 433 2.63 39.25 27.17
C GLY A 433 3.43 39.69 28.40
N GLY A 434 4.21 38.79 29.02
CA GLY A 434 5.16 39.16 30.07
C GLY A 434 6.45 39.80 29.55
N LEU A 435 6.84 39.52 28.31
CA LEU A 435 7.99 40.16 27.64
C LEU A 435 7.62 41.52 27.03
N TYR A 436 6.36 41.67 26.65
CA TYR A 436 5.81 42.78 25.89
C TYR A 436 4.58 43.33 26.62
N GLU A 437 4.80 43.93 27.79
CA GLU A 437 3.73 44.32 28.72
C GLU A 437 2.74 45.30 28.08
N ALA A 438 3.24 46.28 27.29
CA ALA A 438 2.40 47.22 26.55
C ALA A 438 1.51 46.55 25.48
N GLN A 439 1.84 45.33 25.06
CA GLN A 439 1.11 44.57 24.04
C GLN A 439 0.27 43.44 24.64
N HIS A 440 0.25 43.27 25.96
CA HIS A 440 -0.42 42.17 26.63
C HIS A 440 -1.88 42.00 26.16
N GLU A 441 -2.64 43.11 26.12
CA GLU A 441 -4.04 43.11 25.69
C GLU A 441 -4.21 42.64 24.24
N ALA A 442 -3.32 43.04 23.33
CA ALA A 442 -3.37 42.65 21.93
C ALA A 442 -3.04 41.15 21.74
N VAL A 443 -2.06 40.63 22.49
CA VAL A 443 -1.73 39.19 22.48
C VAL A 443 -2.91 38.36 22.97
N ASP A 444 -3.55 38.77 24.06
CA ASP A 444 -4.67 38.07 24.65
C ASP A 444 -5.90 38.09 23.75
N GLN A 445 -6.25 39.26 23.18
CA GLN A 445 -7.35 39.39 22.23
C GLN A 445 -7.16 38.49 21.00
N LEU A 446 -5.97 38.51 20.38
CA LEU A 446 -5.68 37.68 19.22
C LEU A 446 -5.71 36.18 19.57
N THR A 447 -5.21 35.80 20.75
CA THR A 447 -5.19 34.41 21.20
C THR A 447 -6.59 33.89 21.51
N ALA A 448 -7.45 34.69 22.14
CA ALA A 448 -8.84 34.34 22.43
C ALA A 448 -9.63 34.09 21.13
N LEU A 449 -9.50 35.00 20.15
CA LEU A 449 -10.16 34.85 18.85
C LEU A 449 -9.64 33.63 18.09
N TYR A 450 -8.34 33.34 18.17
CA TYR A 450 -7.77 32.13 17.59
C TYR A 450 -8.36 30.85 18.20
N LEU A 451 -8.49 30.80 19.53
CA LEU A 451 -9.09 29.65 20.22
C LEU A 451 -10.56 29.47 19.84
N ARG A 452 -11.32 30.57 19.74
CA ARG A 452 -12.71 30.54 19.26
C ARG A 452 -12.78 30.02 17.82
N ALA A 453 -11.94 30.53 16.91
CA ALA A 453 -11.85 30.07 15.52
C ALA A 453 -11.45 28.59 15.39
N ARG A 454 -10.83 28.02 16.43
CA ARG A 454 -10.37 26.63 16.44
C ARG A 454 -11.36 25.67 17.08
N TYR A 455 -12.04 26.08 18.15
CA TYR A 455 -12.79 25.17 19.01
C TYR A 455 -14.26 25.53 19.19
N ALA A 456 -14.69 26.74 18.85
CA ALA A 456 -16.10 27.11 18.95
C ALA A 456 -16.87 26.72 17.68
N ASP A 457 -18.12 26.29 17.86
CA ASP A 457 -19.02 25.93 16.77
C ASP A 457 -19.67 27.15 16.10
N GLU A 458 -19.78 28.25 16.84
CA GLU A 458 -20.35 29.50 16.35
C GLU A 458 -19.49 30.17 15.26
N PRO A 459 -20.09 30.71 14.19
CA PRO A 459 -19.35 31.44 13.18
C PRO A 459 -18.78 32.75 13.76
N LEU A 460 -17.58 33.13 13.34
CA LEU A 460 -17.00 34.43 13.70
C LEU A 460 -17.64 35.53 12.85
N THR A 461 -17.91 36.65 13.49
CA THR A 461 -18.40 37.86 12.85
C THR A 461 -17.27 38.58 12.11
N PRO A 462 -17.56 39.35 11.05
CA PRO A 462 -16.55 40.18 10.38
C PRO A 462 -15.86 41.18 11.32
N ALA A 463 -16.58 41.70 12.32
CA ALA A 463 -16.02 42.59 13.34
C ALA A 463 -14.90 41.91 14.14
N GLU A 464 -15.10 40.65 14.55
CA GLU A 464 -14.07 39.87 15.26
C GLU A 464 -12.85 39.60 14.38
N VAL A 465 -13.03 39.38 13.07
CA VAL A 465 -11.90 39.25 12.13
C VAL A 465 -11.10 40.55 12.08
N GLN A 466 -11.78 41.69 12.02
CA GLN A 466 -11.13 43.00 12.05
C GLN A 466 -10.41 43.23 13.38
N THR A 467 -11.00 42.84 14.51
CA THR A 467 -10.35 42.90 15.83
C THR A 467 -9.07 42.07 15.87
N ALA A 468 -9.08 40.84 15.32
CA ALA A 468 -7.88 40.00 15.23
C ALA A 468 -6.77 40.66 14.39
N GLN A 469 -7.13 41.25 13.25
CA GLN A 469 -6.18 41.95 12.37
C GLN A 469 -5.62 43.20 13.04
N SER A 470 -6.46 44.02 13.67
CA SER A 470 -6.02 45.20 14.41
C SER A 470 -5.14 44.86 15.63
N ALA A 471 -5.41 43.73 16.31
CA ALA A 471 -4.53 43.23 17.37
C ALA A 471 -3.15 42.84 16.83
N LEU A 472 -3.09 42.18 15.67
CA LEU A 472 -1.83 41.85 15.01
C LEU A 472 -1.04 43.11 14.59
N VAL A 473 -1.72 44.11 14.00
CA VAL A 473 -1.08 45.37 13.59
C VAL A 473 -0.48 46.08 14.81
N ARG A 474 -1.23 46.19 15.92
CA ARG A 474 -0.72 46.75 17.18
C ARG A 474 0.53 46.03 17.71
N LEU A 475 0.59 44.70 17.56
CA LEU A 475 1.77 43.90 17.92
C LEU A 475 2.99 44.22 17.03
N GLN A 476 2.75 44.53 15.76
CA GLN A 476 3.80 44.80 14.78
C GLN A 476 4.33 46.24 14.83
N GLU A 477 3.47 47.21 15.13
CA GLU A 477 3.80 48.64 15.09
C GLU A 477 4.66 49.14 16.25
N THR A 478 4.79 48.38 17.34
CA THR A 478 5.59 48.86 18.48
C THR A 478 7.09 48.78 18.13
N PRO A 479 7.81 49.92 18.12
CA PRO A 479 9.26 49.91 17.96
C PRO A 479 9.88 49.12 19.10
N VAL A 480 10.77 48.20 18.75
CA VAL A 480 11.62 47.52 19.73
C VAL A 480 12.47 48.61 20.37
N ILE A 481 12.07 49.08 21.54
CA ILE A 481 12.92 49.91 22.38
C ILE A 481 14.08 48.99 22.73
N GLN A 482 15.19 49.13 22.01
CA GLN A 482 16.44 48.50 22.38
C GLN A 482 16.75 49.02 23.77
N SER A 483 16.63 48.16 24.79
CA SER A 483 17.21 48.47 26.10
C SER A 483 18.63 48.95 25.84
N PRO A 484 19.04 50.11 26.38
CA PRO A 484 20.41 50.56 26.26
C PRO A 484 21.28 49.40 26.72
N LEU A 485 22.16 48.92 25.82
CA LEU A 485 23.19 47.97 26.16
C LEU A 485 23.92 48.56 27.37
N THR A 486 23.71 47.95 28.53
CA THR A 486 24.54 48.19 29.71
C THR A 486 25.95 47.80 29.28
N GLU A 487 26.77 48.82 28.99
CA GLU A 487 28.22 48.69 28.94
C GLU A 487 28.68 48.25 30.35
N GLU A 488 29.02 46.97 30.49
CA GLU A 488 29.91 46.46 31.54
C GLU A 488 31.24 46.07 30.92
#